data_AF-A0A1A9LCX3-F1
#
_entry.id   AF-A0A1A9LCX3-F1
#
_cell.length_a   1.000
_cell.length_b   1.000
_cell.length_c   1.000
_cell.angle_alpha   90.00
_cell.angle_beta   90.00
_cell.angle_gamma   90.00
#
_symmetry.space_group_name_H-M   'P 1'
#
loop_
_entity.id
_entity.type
_entity.pdbx_description
1 polymer ?
#
loop_
_entity_poly.entity_id
_entity_poly.type
_entity_poly.pdbx_seq_one_letter_code
_entity_poly.pdbx_strand_id
1 'polypeptide(L)' 'MTWKGFWEGIASLFENVLFKPYDWLTSIQFDSWWLANIVSWIFLTIGAVAFIYWLMKLKDFNENTESTYTFDENP' A
#
# COMPACT_ATOMS: atom_id res chain seq x y z
N MET A 1 -18.67 -37.62 -4.22
CA MET A 1 -18.31 -36.38 -3.50
C MET A 1 -19.43 -36.05 -2.53
N THR A 2 -19.11 -35.74 -1.28
CA THR A 2 -20.10 -35.34 -0.26
C THR A 2 -20.06 -33.83 -0.06
N TRP A 3 -21.14 -33.25 0.45
CA TRP A 3 -21.17 -31.82 0.80
C TRP A 3 -20.08 -31.44 1.81
N LYS A 4 -19.78 -32.35 2.75
CA LYS A 4 -18.66 -32.20 3.70
C LYS A 4 -17.31 -32.10 2.99
N GLY A 5 -17.05 -32.98 2.02
CA GLY A 5 -15.78 -33.01 1.28
C GLY A 5 -15.55 -31.76 0.42
N PHE A 6 -16.61 -31.13 -0.10
CA PHE A 6 -16.51 -29.86 -0.82
C PHE A 6 -16.00 -28.74 0.11
N TRP A 7 -16.59 -28.60 1.30
CA TRP A 7 -16.15 -27.61 2.29
C TRP A 7 -14.78 -27.91 2.88
N GLU A 8 -14.43 -29.18 3.11
CA GLU A 8 -13.08 -29.59 3.53
C GLU A 8 -12.04 -29.27 2.45
N GLY A 9 -12.39 -29.39 1.17
CA GLY A 9 -11.54 -28.97 0.05
C GLY A 9 -11.27 -27.46 0.05
N ILE A 10 -12.31 -26.65 0.31
CA ILE A 10 -12.17 -25.20 0.46
C ILE A 10 -11.29 -24.88 1.68
N ALA A 11 -11.56 -25.48 2.84
CA ALA A 11 -10.75 -25.26 4.05
C ALA A 11 -9.27 -25.59 3.79
N SER A 12 -9.00 -26.74 3.16
CA SER A 12 -7.63 -27.15 2.80
C SER A 12 -6.93 -26.18 1.85
N LEU A 13 -7.64 -25.61 0.86
CA LEU A 13 -7.08 -24.58 -0.02
C LEU A 13 -6.63 -23.35 0.79
N PHE A 14 -7.42 -22.92 1.76
CA PHE A 14 -7.08 -21.76 2.56
C PHE A 14 -5.96 -22.06 3.57
N GLU A 15 -6.13 -23.07 4.41
CA GLU A 15 -5.18 -23.41 5.47
C GLU A 15 -3.84 -23.91 4.93
N ASN A 16 -3.84 -24.80 3.94
CA ASN A 16 -2.60 -25.46 3.49
C ASN A 16 -1.88 -24.73 2.34
N VAL A 17 -2.57 -23.81 1.66
CA VAL A 17 -2.03 -23.10 0.48
C VAL A 17 -2.05 -21.58 0.66
N LEU A 18 -3.22 -20.96 0.79
CA LEU A 18 -3.33 -19.50 0.75
C LEU A 18 -2.83 -18.81 2.02
N PHE A 19 -2.98 -19.43 3.19
CA PHE A 19 -2.59 -18.85 4.47
C PHE A 19 -1.15 -19.16 4.89
N LYS A 20 -0.46 -20.09 4.21
CA LYS A 20 0.94 -20.41 4.48
C LYS A 20 1.87 -19.19 4.59
N PRO A 21 1.81 -18.20 3.67
CA PRO A 21 2.62 -16.99 3.79
C PRO A 21 2.31 -16.17 5.05
N TYR A 22 1.04 -16.18 5.48
CA TYR A 22 0.58 -15.46 6.68
C TYR A 22 1.01 -16.18 7.97
N ASP A 23 0.97 -17.51 7.98
CA ASP A 23 1.49 -18.34 9.07
C ASP A 23 2.99 -18.13 9.24
N TRP A 24 3.73 -18.09 8.12
CA TRP A 24 5.15 -17.77 8.11
C TRP A 24 5.41 -16.37 8.70
N LEU A 25 4.68 -15.35 8.25
CA LEU A 25 4.83 -13.99 8.78
C LEU A 25 4.53 -13.92 10.29
N THR A 26 3.53 -14.67 10.75
CA THR A 26 3.16 -14.77 12.17
C THR A 26 4.23 -15.48 12.99
N SER A 27 4.90 -16.50 12.45
CA SER A 27 6.01 -17.17 13.15
C SER A 27 7.22 -16.26 13.35
N ILE A 28 7.48 -15.34 12.41
CA ILE A 28 8.62 -14.40 12.46
C ILE A 28 8.45 -13.34 13.55
N GLN A 29 7.24 -13.12 14.07
CA GLN A 29 6.98 -12.10 15.10
C GLN A 29 7.86 -12.26 16.34
N PHE A 30 8.24 -13.49 16.67
CA PHE A 30 9.06 -13.79 17.85
C PHE A 30 10.56 -13.50 17.62
N ASP A 31 11.00 -13.43 16.36
CA ASP A 31 12.39 -13.21 15.99
C ASP A 31 12.67 -11.75 15.57
N SER A 32 11.72 -11.12 14.87
CA SER A 32 11.87 -9.74 14.40
C SER A 32 10.53 -9.06 14.21
N TRP A 33 10.25 -8.11 15.09
CA TRP A 33 9.07 -7.25 15.01
C TRP A 33 9.03 -6.43 13.71
N TRP A 34 10.18 -5.97 13.22
CA TRP A 34 10.27 -5.20 11.97
C TRP A 34 9.87 -6.03 10.77
N LEU A 35 10.37 -7.26 10.68
CA LEU A 35 10.07 -8.15 9.55
C LEU A 35 8.64 -8.67 9.60
N ALA A 36 8.11 -8.95 10.79
CA ALA A 36 6.70 -9.33 10.97
C ALA A 36 5.73 -8.23 10.49
N ASN A 37 6.15 -6.96 10.50
CA ASN A 37 5.36 -5.82 10.03
C ASN A 37 5.72 -5.36 8.60
N ILE A 38 6.47 -6.15 7.82
CA ILE A 38 6.99 -5.71 6.50
C ILE A 38 5.89 -5.26 5.53
N VAL A 39 4.71 -5.89 5.56
CA VAL A 39 3.56 -5.50 4.73
C VAL A 39 3.06 -4.11 5.10
N SER A 40 2.97 -3.81 6.40
CA SER A 40 2.60 -2.48 6.91
C SER A 40 3.64 -1.43 6.50
N TRP A 41 4.93 -1.76 6.59
CA TRP A 41 6.01 -0.86 6.15
C TRP A 41 5.92 -0.55 4.67
N ILE A 42 5.70 -1.56 3.81
CA ILE A 42 5.51 -1.35 2.37
C ILE A 42 4.32 -0.42 2.10
N PHE A 43 3.19 -0.67 2.75
CA PHE A 43 1.99 0.17 2.58
C PHE A 43 2.24 1.62 3.01
N LEU A 44 2.88 1.82 4.17
CA LEU A 44 3.26 3.14 4.66
C LEU A 44 4.23 3.84 3.72
N THR A 45 5.23 3.15 3.19
CA THR A 45 6.20 3.74 2.24
C THR A 45 5.51 4.15 0.94
N ILE A 46 4.64 3.30 0.37
CA ILE A 46 3.88 3.64 -0.84
C ILE A 46 3.00 4.87 -0.59
N GLY A 47 2.28 4.90 0.54
CA GLY A 47 1.45 6.02 0.94
C GLY A 47 2.25 7.31 1.12
N ALA A 48 3.42 7.23 1.76
CA ALA A 48 4.31 8.37 1.95
C ALA A 48 4.84 8.93 0.63
N VAL A 49 5.28 8.06 -0.30
CA VAL A 49 5.75 8.48 -1.63
C VAL A 49 4.62 9.13 -2.42
N ALA A 50 3.43 8.54 -2.44
CA ALA A 50 2.27 9.11 -3.10
C ALA A 50 1.89 10.48 -2.51
N PHE A 51 1.94 10.61 -1.18
CA PHE A 51 1.67 11.87 -0.49
C PHE A 51 2.68 12.96 -0.83
N ILE A 52 3.99 12.65 -0.80
CA ILE A 52 5.06 13.58 -1.19
C ILE A 52 4.89 14.01 -2.65
N TYR A 53 4.63 13.07 -3.56
CA TYR A 53 4.36 13.37 -4.97
C TYR A 53 3.21 14.38 -5.12
N TRP A 54 2.11 14.17 -4.40
CA TRP A 54 0.96 15.09 -4.44
C TRP A 54 1.27 16.47 -3.86
N LEU A 55 2.03 16.55 -2.76
CA LEU A 55 2.48 17.83 -2.21
C LEU A 55 3.35 18.61 -3.20
N MET A 56 4.26 17.92 -3.90
CA MET A 56 5.07 18.54 -4.95
C MET A 56 4.19 19.07 -6.09
N LYS A 57 3.17 18.30 -6.52
CA LYS A 57 2.22 18.77 -7.54
C LYS A 57 1.42 19.99 -7.12
N LEU A 58 1.01 20.09 -5.86
CA LEU A 58 0.35 21.29 -5.33
C LEU A 58 1.27 22.50 -5.32
N LYS A 59 2.54 22.30 -4.96
CA LYS A 59 3.56 23.35 -5.01
C LYS A 59 3.78 23.84 -6.45
N ASP A 60 3.97 22.91 -7.40
CA ASP A 60 4.14 23.24 -8.82
C ASP A 60 2.94 24.05 -9.33
N PHE A 61 1.71 23.67 -8.95
CA PHE A 61 0.51 24.41 -9.33
C PHE A 61 0.51 25.85 -8.80
N ASN A 62 0.90 26.04 -7.53
CA ASN A 62 0.96 27.35 -6.90
C ASN A 62 2.03 28.27 -7.53
N GLU A 63 3.23 27.75 -7.83
CA GLU A 63 4.30 28.54 -8.45
C GLU A 63 3.96 28.95 -9.89
N ASN A 64 3.27 28.11 -10.66
CA ASN A 64 2.90 28.41 -12.04
C ASN A 64 1.76 29.42 -12.19
N THR A 65 0.97 29.65 -11.14
CA THR A 65 -0.03 30.74 -11.14
C THR A 65 0.57 32.13 -10.96
N GLU A 66 1.76 32.27 -10.35
CA GLU A 66 2.39 33.59 -10.16
C GLU A 66 3.04 34.13 -11.44
N SER A 67 3.43 33.26 -12.39
CA SER A 67 4.11 33.66 -13.63
C SER A 67 3.18 33.93 -14.82
N THR A 68 1.89 33.59 -14.72
CA THR A 68 0.97 33.57 -15.89
C THR A 68 0.04 34.80 -15.96
N TYR A 69 0.04 35.70 -14.98
CA TYR A 69 -0.66 36.99 -15.08
C TYR A 69 0.27 38.10 -15.56
N THR A 70 0.77 37.98 -16.78
CA THR A 70 1.25 39.16 -17.52
C THR A 70 0.06 39.77 -18.24
N PHE A 71 -0.84 40.41 -17.49
CA PHE A 71 -1.59 41.50 -18.11
C PHE A 71 -0.54 42.56 -18.42
N ASP A 72 -0.30 42.84 -19.70
CA ASP A 72 0.45 44.03 -20.10
C ASP A 72 -0.36 45.22 -19.58
N GLU A 73 -0.01 45.70 -18.38
CA GLU A 73 -0.44 46.98 -17.86
C GLU A 73 0.30 48.09 -18.62
N ASN A 74 0.09 48.17 -19.92
CA ASN A 74 0.34 49.40 -20.65
C ASN A 74 -0.69 49.55 -21.79
N PRO A 75 -1.53 50.61 -21.76
CA PRO A 75 -2.53 50.89 -22.80
C PRO A 75 -1.90 51.24 -24.16
#